data_AF-W2STW1-F1
#
_entry.id   AF-W2STW1-F1
#
_cell.length_a   1.000
_cell.length_b   1.000
_cell.length_c   1.000
_cell.angle_alpha   90.00
_cell.angle_beta   90.00
_cell.angle_gamma   90.00
#
_symmetry.space_group_name_H-M   'P 1'
#
loop_
_entity.id
_entity.type
_entity.pdbx_description
1 polymer ?
#
loop_
_entity_poly.entity_id
_entity_poly.type
_entity_poly.pdbx_seq_one_letter_code
_entity_poly.pdbx_strand_id
1 'polypeptide(L)' 'VVMALFMPGEGILRTNVSWDDLQHGVFEVFGESAKFGPNKDVKDIGFDNGFLSKICLIIPDWQADFKHLPEKFVAK' A
#
# COMPACT_ATOMS: atom_id res chain seq x y z
N VAL A 1 11.07 -32.03 7.05
CA VAL A 1 10.16 -30.91 6.75
C VAL A 1 11.01 -29.66 6.72
N VAL A 2 11.09 -28.96 5.59
CA VAL A 2 11.80 -27.67 5.55
C VAL A 2 10.91 -26.67 6.27
N MET A 3 11.23 -26.35 7.53
CA MET A 3 10.65 -25.20 8.22
C MET A 3 11.25 -23.95 7.59
N ALA A 4 10.59 -23.38 6.59
CA ALA A 4 10.89 -22.04 6.13
C ALA A 4 10.49 -21.06 7.25
N LEU A 5 11.47 -20.37 7.85
CA LEU A 5 11.25 -19.29 8.82
C LEU A 5 10.53 -18.06 8.22
N PHE A 6 10.23 -18.09 6.92
CA PHE A 6 9.63 -16.99 6.19
C PHE A 6 8.50 -17.51 5.29
N MET A 7 7.26 -17.28 5.72
CA MET A 7 6.08 -17.38 4.86
C MET A 7 5.74 -15.97 4.40
N PRO A 8 5.73 -15.70 3.08
CA PRO A 8 5.25 -14.42 2.58
C PRO A 8 3.79 -14.20 3.03
N GLY A 9 3.43 -12.96 3.38
CA GLY A 9 2.05 -12.62 3.69
C GLY A 9 1.20 -12.51 2.42
N GLU A 10 -0.12 -12.47 2.59
CA GLU A 10 -1.11 -12.39 1.50
C GLU A 10 -1.48 -10.94 1.13
N GLY A 11 -0.89 -9.96 1.81
CA GLY A 11 -1.15 -8.54 1.62
C GLY A 11 -0.34 -7.89 0.50
N ILE A 12 -0.33 -6.57 0.51
CA ILE A 12 0.39 -5.71 -0.43
C ILE A 12 1.85 -6.14 -0.49
N LEU A 13 2.34 -6.45 -1.70
CA LEU A 13 3.73 -6.87 -1.96
C LEU A 13 4.23 -8.03 -1.07
N ARG A 14 3.34 -8.98 -0.74
CA ARG A 14 3.60 -10.13 0.13
C ARG A 14 3.89 -9.79 1.60
N THR A 15 3.43 -8.63 2.06
CA THR A 15 3.41 -8.26 3.47
C THR A 15 2.13 -8.79 4.15
N ASN A 16 1.96 -8.55 5.44
CA ASN A 16 0.71 -8.82 6.14
C ASN A 16 -0.26 -7.62 6.11
N VAL A 17 0.09 -6.53 5.40
CA VAL A 17 -0.74 -5.32 5.31
C VAL A 17 -1.69 -5.45 4.12
N SER A 18 -2.99 -5.40 4.39
CA SER A 18 -4.02 -5.42 3.36
C SER A 18 -4.31 -4.03 2.78
N TRP A 19 -5.12 -3.99 1.72
CA TRP A 19 -5.63 -2.72 1.19
C TRP A 19 -6.58 -2.01 2.15
N ASP A 20 -7.32 -2.76 2.97
CA ASP A 20 -8.20 -2.20 4.00
C ASP A 20 -7.40 -1.54 5.12
N ASP A 21 -6.30 -2.17 5.57
CA ASP A 21 -5.40 -1.58 6.56
C ASP A 21 -4.81 -0.26 6.04
N LEU A 22 -4.34 -0.26 4.78
CA LEU A 22 -3.82 0.95 4.15
C LEU A 22 -4.90 2.02 3.97
N GLN A 23 -6.13 1.62 3.62
CA GLN A 23 -7.27 2.53 3.47
C GLN A 23 -7.59 3.25 4.78
N HIS A 24 -7.51 2.54 5.91
CA HIS A 24 -7.69 3.13 7.23
C HIS A 24 -6.66 4.23 7.50
N GLY A 25 -5.37 3.96 7.26
CA GLY A 25 -4.32 4.97 7.41
C GLY A 25 -4.49 6.15 6.46
N VAL A 26 -4.96 5.92 5.23
CA VAL A 26 -5.27 6.99 4.28
C VAL A 26 -6.40 7.89 4.79
N PHE A 27 -7.43 7.34 5.42
CA PHE A 27 -8.50 8.15 6.02
C PHE A 27 -7.99 9.03 7.16
N GLU A 28 -7.06 8.53 7.98
CA GLU A 28 -6.44 9.32 9.06
C GLU A 28 -5.61 10.50 8.53
N VAL A 29 -4.93 10.33 7.39
CA VAL A 29 -4.02 11.34 6.82
C VAL A 29 -4.72 12.32 5.90
N PHE A 30 -5.63 11.84 5.05
CA PHE A 30 -6.25 12.61 3.97
C PHE A 30 -7.75 12.83 4.16
N GLY A 31 -8.34 12.26 5.22
CA GLY A 31 -9.76 12.36 5.56
C GLY A 31 -10.61 11.24 4.94
N GLU A 32 -11.82 11.07 5.47
CA GLU A 32 -12.74 9.96 5.11
C GLU A 32 -13.16 9.93 3.64
N SER A 33 -13.03 11.05 2.93
CA SER A 33 -13.32 11.11 1.49
C SER A 33 -12.24 10.45 0.62
N ALA A 34 -11.02 10.25 1.14
CA ALA A 34 -9.89 9.70 0.40
C ALA A 34 -10.00 8.17 0.21
N LYS A 35 -11.01 7.73 -0.54
CA LYS A 35 -11.30 6.32 -0.77
C LYS A 35 -10.63 5.83 -2.05
N PHE A 36 -9.96 4.69 -1.96
CA PHE A 36 -9.39 4.02 -3.11
C PHE A 36 -10.46 3.42 -4.02
N GLY A 37 -10.15 3.41 -5.31
CA GLY A 37 -10.99 2.82 -6.34
C GLY A 37 -10.66 1.35 -6.62
N PRO A 38 -11.42 0.73 -7.55
CA PRO A 38 -11.20 -0.65 -7.96
C PRO A 38 -9.89 -0.84 -8.73
N ASN A 39 -9.36 0.19 -9.40
CA ASN A 39 -8.16 0.10 -10.24
C ASN A 39 -6.90 0.58 -9.52
N LYS A 40 -6.90 0.59 -8.18
CA LYS A 40 -5.71 0.88 -7.39
C LYS A 40 -4.58 -0.12 -7.68
N ASP A 41 -3.36 0.37 -7.70
CA ASP A 41 -2.17 -0.40 -8.03
C ASP A 41 -1.02 -0.07 -7.05
N VAL A 42 -0.04 -0.97 -6.98
CA VAL A 42 1.12 -0.84 -6.10
C VAL A 42 2.39 -1.33 -6.78
N LYS A 43 3.47 -0.54 -6.64
CA LYS A 43 4.80 -0.89 -7.16
C LYS A 43 5.82 -0.92 -6.03
N ASP A 44 6.65 -1.97 -6.03
CA ASP A 44 7.82 -2.02 -5.16
C ASP A 44 8.91 -1.11 -5.75
N ILE A 45 9.18 0.02 -5.09
CA ILE A 45 10.28 0.93 -5.46
C ILE A 45 11.49 0.81 -4.53
N GLY A 46 11.43 -0.12 -3.58
CA GLY A 46 12.49 -0.39 -2.59
C GLY A 46 13.28 -1.65 -2.90
N PHE A 47 13.14 -2.23 -4.10
CA PHE A 47 13.89 -3.41 -4.52
C PHE A 47 15.40 -3.20 -4.30
N ASP A 48 16.05 -4.17 -3.65
CA ASP A 48 17.47 -4.14 -3.27
C ASP A 48 17.87 -3.13 -2.17
N ASN A 49 16.91 -2.45 -1.53
CA ASN A 49 17.14 -1.46 -0.47
C ASN A 49 16.54 -1.82 0.91
N GLY A 50 16.58 -3.11 1.27
CA GLY A 50 16.15 -3.58 2.58
C GLY A 50 16.00 -5.10 2.64
N PHE A 51 16.36 -5.70 3.78
CA PHE A 51 16.36 -7.16 3.93
C PHE A 51 14.95 -7.75 3.71
N LEU A 52 13.93 -7.13 4.32
CA LEU A 52 12.53 -7.55 4.28
C LEU A 52 11.52 -6.39 4.21
N SER A 53 11.98 -5.14 4.30
CA SER A 53 11.10 -3.97 4.20
C SER A 53 10.67 -3.75 2.75
N LYS A 54 9.41 -3.37 2.56
CA LYS A 54 8.87 -2.95 1.26
C LYS A 54 8.71 -1.43 1.26
N ILE A 55 9.00 -0.81 0.12
CA ILE A 55 8.65 0.59 -0.12
C ILE A 55 7.64 0.58 -1.25
N CYS A 56 6.39 0.89 -0.91
CA CYS A 56 5.24 0.77 -1.79
C CYS A 56 4.95 2.13 -2.41
N LEU A 57 5.08 2.25 -3.73
CA LEU A 57 4.47 3.36 -4.47
C LEU A 57 3.01 3.01 -4.74
N ILE A 58 2.09 3.70 -4.05
CA ILE A 58 0.66 3.50 -4.17
C ILE A 58 0.11 4.38 -5.28
N ILE A 59 -0.66 3.75 -6.19
CA ILE A 59 -1.43 4.40 -7.25
C ILE A 59 -2.91 4.19 -6.87
N PRO A 60 -3.54 5.18 -6.23
CA PRO A 60 -4.71 4.96 -5.39
C PRO A 60 -6.07 4.85 -6.12
N ASP A 61 -6.15 5.25 -7.40
CA ASP A 61 -7.42 5.33 -8.16
C ASP A 61 -8.52 6.06 -7.36
N TRP A 62 -8.27 7.31 -6.95
CA TRP A 62 -9.18 8.03 -6.06
C TRP A 62 -10.61 8.13 -6.61
N GLN A 63 -11.59 7.90 -5.73
CA GLN A 63 -13.00 8.10 -6.05
C GLN A 63 -13.52 9.50 -5.69
N ALA A 64 -12.77 10.27 -4.90
CA ALA A 64 -13.13 11.61 -4.47
C ALA A 64 -12.40 12.69 -5.29
N ASP A 65 -12.82 13.93 -5.08
CA ASP A 65 -12.32 15.09 -5.80
C ASP A 65 -10.79 15.26 -5.62
N PHE A 66 -10.07 15.30 -6.74
CA PHE A 66 -8.60 15.19 -6.77
C PHE A 66 -7.85 16.41 -6.23
N LYS A 67 -8.55 17.52 -5.95
CA LYS A 67 -7.92 18.83 -5.69
C LYS A 67 -6.95 18.85 -4.50
N HIS A 68 -7.10 17.92 -3.55
CA HIS A 68 -6.30 17.85 -2.33
C HIS A 68 -5.59 16.49 -2.12
N LEU A 69 -5.79 15.53 -3.03
CA LEU A 69 -5.22 14.19 -2.90
C LEU A 69 -4.00 14.03 -3.82
N PRO A 70 -2.93 13.36 -3.37
CA PRO A 70 -1.75 13.15 -4.19
C PRO A 70 -2.05 12.17 -5.33
N GLU A 71 -1.50 12.41 -6.53
CA GLU A 71 -1.63 11.47 -7.65
C GLU A 71 -1.10 10.06 -7.31
N LYS A 72 -0.03 10.02 -6.51
CA LYS A 72 0.62 8.81 -5.99
C LYS A 72 1.35 9.16 -4.70
N PHE A 73 1.53 8.19 -3.82
CA PHE A 73 2.27 8.40 -2.57
C PHE A 73 3.07 7.15 -2.19
N VAL A 74 4.02 7.32 -1.27
CA VAL A 74 4.86 6.24 -0.78
C VAL A 74 4.37 5.81 0.60
N ALA A 75 4.23 4.50 0.79
CA ALA A 75 4.01 3.86 2.08
C ALA A 75 5.18 2.93 2.40
N LYS A 76 5.57 2.86 3.67
CA LYS A 76 6.66 2.02 4.18
C LYS A 76 6.29 1.44 5.53
#